data_AF-A0A9N9NGQ1-F1
#
_entry.id   AF-A0A9N9NGQ1-F1
#
_cell.length_a   1.000
_cell.length_b   1.000
_cell.length_c   1.000
_cell.angle_alpha   90.00
_cell.angle_beta   90.00
_cell.angle_gamma   90.00
#
_symmetry.space_group_name_H-M   'P 1'
#
loop_
_entity.id
_entity.type
_entity.pdbx_description
1 polymer ?
#
loop_
_entity_poly.entity_id
_entity_poly.type
_entity_poly.pdbx_seq_one_letter_code
_entity_poly.pdbx_strand_id
1 'polypeptide(L)'
;AMMQINIFKKLVRPHKSIPNPLSVISKINSILQLKKMSVNVSLDSYDREQVKLMEEMCILVDENDRRIGADSKKNCHLMANINKGLLHRAFSVFLFNSENKLLLQQRSDDKITFPGLWTNTCCSHPLNTPLELKEDDQIGVRRAAQRKLNHELGINYEQVPLDNFSFLTRIHYLAPSDGIWGEHEVDYVLIIRANVDLEVNENEVKAVEYLSLEDLRKRFNNPGEMCKELSDKELFGSNENSDFSESEPEFLDTSISNDTNSLFVEPPQSPFHRTTFQEIPGLVLYKQFLPQEQQDELVDGIIAANYFNTQESNQAMCFGDLPPFIIKV
;
A
#
# COMPACT_ATOMS: atom_id res chain seq x y z
N ALA A 1 -54.30 19.43 -45.61
CA ALA A 1 -53.13 18.86 -46.31
C ALA A 1 -52.15 19.97 -46.71
N MET A 2 -51.58 20.65 -45.71
CA MET A 2 -50.54 21.68 -45.83
C MET A 2 -49.93 21.86 -44.44
N MET A 3 -48.89 21.09 -44.11
CA MET A 3 -47.89 21.39 -43.06
C MET A 3 -46.90 20.22 -42.90
N GLN A 4 -46.07 19.93 -43.91
CA GLN A 4 -44.83 19.14 -43.73
C GLN A 4 -43.78 19.49 -44.80
N ILE A 5 -43.46 20.77 -44.94
CA ILE A 5 -42.27 21.22 -45.67
C ILE A 5 -41.63 22.31 -44.82
N ASN A 6 -40.76 21.92 -43.89
CA ASN A 6 -39.56 22.67 -43.51
C ASN A 6 -38.77 21.89 -42.43
N ILE A 7 -37.44 21.96 -42.53
CA ILE A 7 -36.42 21.27 -41.71
C ILE A 7 -35.96 19.92 -42.30
N PHE A 8 -35.51 19.94 -43.55
CA PHE A 8 -34.53 18.98 -44.08
C PHE A 8 -33.45 19.71 -44.90
N LYS A 9 -32.89 20.81 -44.37
CA LYS A 9 -31.79 21.58 -45.01
C LYS A 9 -30.85 22.29 -44.02
N LYS A 10 -30.44 21.64 -42.92
CA LYS A 10 -29.25 22.08 -42.16
C LYS A 10 -28.58 20.85 -41.54
N LEU A 11 -27.52 20.36 -42.20
CA LEU A 11 -26.34 19.66 -41.66
C LEU A 11 -25.68 18.79 -42.74
N VAL A 12 -25.29 19.41 -43.86
CA VAL A 12 -24.15 18.88 -44.64
C VAL A 12 -22.91 19.45 -43.95
N ARG A 13 -22.23 18.62 -43.15
CA ARG A 13 -20.84 18.83 -42.73
C ARG A 13 -19.98 17.79 -43.45
N PRO A 14 -18.73 18.12 -43.82
CA PRO A 14 -17.94 17.30 -44.73
C PRO A 14 -17.57 15.97 -44.07
N HIS A 15 -17.48 14.93 -44.89
CA HIS A 15 -16.97 13.60 -44.56
C HIS A 15 -15.74 13.69 -43.64
N LYS A 16 -15.83 13.16 -42.42
CA LYS A 16 -14.64 12.74 -41.67
C LYS A 16 -14.01 11.58 -42.43
N SER A 17 -12.74 11.72 -42.76
CA SER A 17 -11.92 10.67 -43.37
C SER A 17 -11.97 9.41 -42.53
N ILE A 18 -12.26 8.28 -43.17
CA ILE A 18 -12.10 6.95 -42.58
C ILE A 18 -10.60 6.80 -42.29
N PRO A 19 -10.18 6.48 -41.05
CA PRO A 19 -8.77 6.35 -40.73
C PRO A 19 -8.17 5.23 -41.59
N ASN A 20 -7.02 5.53 -42.20
CA ASN A 20 -6.27 4.58 -43.04
C ASN A 20 -6.07 3.27 -42.25
N PRO A 21 -6.45 2.09 -42.78
CA PRO A 21 -6.33 0.81 -42.06
C PRO A 21 -4.89 0.54 -41.58
N LEU A 22 -3.88 1.06 -42.27
CA LEU A 22 -2.48 0.98 -41.82
C LEU A 22 -2.21 1.78 -40.54
N SER A 23 -2.90 2.91 -40.33
CA SER A 23 -2.80 3.73 -39.10
C SER A 23 -3.52 3.09 -37.91
N VAL A 24 -4.58 2.32 -38.17
CA VAL A 24 -5.32 1.57 -37.15
C VAL A 24 -4.51 0.34 -36.72
N ILE A 25 -3.92 -0.37 -37.68
CA ILE A 25 -3.02 -1.51 -37.41
C ILE A 25 -1.75 -1.04 -36.69
N SER A 26 -1.17 0.10 -37.08
CA SER A 26 -0.04 0.72 -36.34
C SER A 26 -0.42 1.06 -34.90
N LYS A 27 -1.60 1.65 -34.66
CA LYS A 27 -2.08 1.93 -33.29
C LYS A 27 -2.35 0.66 -32.49
N ILE A 28 -2.93 -0.38 -33.10
CA ILE A 28 -3.14 -1.68 -32.45
C ILE A 28 -1.79 -2.33 -32.13
N ASN A 29 -0.82 -2.27 -33.03
CA ASN A 29 0.53 -2.78 -32.80
C ASN A 29 1.28 -1.99 -31.73
N SER A 30 1.12 -0.66 -31.66
CA SER A 30 1.66 0.17 -30.58
C SER A 30 0.98 -0.10 -29.24
N ILE A 31 -0.33 -0.34 -29.20
CA ILE A 31 -1.06 -0.75 -28.00
C ILE A 31 -0.64 -2.17 -27.55
N LEU A 32 -0.40 -3.08 -28.51
CA LEU A 32 0.12 -4.42 -28.24
C LEU A 32 1.61 -4.40 -27.81
N GLN A 33 2.41 -3.45 -28.30
CA GLN A 33 3.79 -3.21 -27.85
C GLN A 33 3.82 -2.59 -26.45
N LEU A 34 2.93 -1.64 -26.15
CA LEU A 34 2.76 -1.07 -24.82
C LEU A 34 2.31 -2.14 -23.81
N LYS A 35 1.49 -3.11 -24.23
CA LYS A 35 1.14 -4.30 -23.44
C LYS A 35 2.29 -5.31 -23.24
N LYS A 36 3.44 -5.13 -23.90
CA LYS A 36 4.56 -6.09 -23.90
C LYS A 36 5.90 -5.50 -23.43
N MET A 37 5.92 -4.29 -22.88
CA MET A 37 7.08 -3.81 -22.14
C MET A 37 6.94 -4.16 -20.65
N SER A 38 6.80 -5.45 -20.35
CA SER A 38 7.03 -5.95 -19.01
C SER A 38 8.51 -5.73 -18.70
N VAL A 39 8.82 -4.89 -17.72
CA VAL A 39 10.19 -4.82 -17.20
C VAL A 39 10.51 -6.21 -16.65
N ASN A 40 11.45 -6.90 -17.31
CA ASN A 40 11.74 -8.29 -16.99
C ASN A 40 12.75 -8.31 -15.83
N VAL A 41 12.24 -8.06 -14.62
CA VAL A 41 13.01 -8.22 -13.38
C VAL A 41 13.13 -9.73 -13.10
N SER A 42 14.36 -10.24 -13.07
CA SER A 42 14.63 -11.62 -12.63
C SER A 42 14.27 -11.75 -11.15
N LEU A 43 13.65 -12.88 -10.81
CA LEU A 43 13.29 -13.23 -9.44
C LEU A 43 14.15 -14.37 -8.87
N ASP A 44 15.20 -14.78 -9.59
CA ASP A 44 15.97 -15.99 -9.29
C ASP A 44 16.75 -15.92 -7.96
N SER A 45 16.99 -14.70 -7.47
CA SER A 45 17.66 -14.43 -6.19
C SER A 45 16.72 -14.36 -4.99
N TYR A 46 15.40 -14.42 -5.18
CA TYR A 46 14.42 -14.35 -4.10
C TYR A 46 13.98 -15.73 -3.65
N ASP A 47 13.45 -15.81 -2.44
CA ASP A 47 12.84 -17.02 -1.91
C ASP A 47 11.71 -17.55 -2.81
N ARG A 48 11.66 -18.88 -2.98
CA ARG A 48 10.75 -19.53 -3.94
C ARG A 48 9.28 -19.36 -3.55
N GLU A 49 8.97 -19.33 -2.26
CA GLU A 49 7.59 -19.15 -1.80
C GLU A 49 7.14 -17.72 -2.05
N GLN A 50 7.98 -16.73 -1.74
CA GLN A 50 7.69 -15.32 -2.03
C GLN A 50 7.55 -15.05 -3.54
N VAL A 51 8.36 -15.70 -4.38
CA VAL A 51 8.21 -15.63 -5.85
C VAL A 51 6.88 -16.21 -6.31
N LYS A 52 6.42 -17.32 -5.73
CA LYS A 52 5.11 -17.88 -6.05
C LYS A 52 3.98 -16.93 -5.66
N LEU A 53 4.08 -16.27 -4.52
CA LEU A 53 3.12 -15.25 -4.08
C LEU A 53 3.08 -14.03 -5.02
N MET A 54 4.14 -13.78 -5.81
CA MET A 54 4.15 -12.70 -6.80
C MET A 54 3.22 -12.93 -7.99
N GLU A 55 2.69 -14.16 -8.14
CA GLU A 55 1.68 -14.50 -9.15
C GLU A 55 0.24 -14.20 -8.70
N GLU A 56 0.03 -13.89 -7.40
CA GLU A 56 -1.28 -13.53 -6.88
C GLU A 56 -1.87 -12.33 -7.63
N MET A 57 -3.17 -12.36 -7.93
CA MET A 57 -3.83 -11.32 -8.71
C MET A 57 -4.41 -10.25 -7.78
N CYS A 58 -3.80 -9.07 -7.77
CA CYS A 58 -4.29 -7.89 -7.05
C CYS A 58 -5.46 -7.22 -7.78
N ILE A 59 -6.26 -6.45 -7.05
CA ILE A 59 -7.35 -5.65 -7.60
C ILE A 59 -6.80 -4.28 -8.01
N LEU A 60 -6.82 -3.94 -9.30
CA LEU A 60 -6.46 -2.60 -9.77
C LEU A 60 -7.61 -1.63 -9.57
N VAL A 61 -7.31 -0.43 -9.10
CA VAL A 61 -8.31 0.62 -8.82
C VAL A 61 -7.91 1.97 -9.41
N ASP A 62 -8.90 2.84 -9.63
CA ASP A 62 -8.65 4.27 -9.83
C ASP A 62 -8.40 4.97 -8.47
N GLU A 63 -8.00 6.24 -8.48
CA GLU A 63 -7.75 7.00 -7.25
C GLU A 63 -9.00 7.26 -6.39
N ASN A 64 -10.18 6.84 -6.86
CA ASN A 64 -11.44 6.88 -6.12
C ASN A 64 -11.82 5.49 -5.59
N ASP A 65 -10.88 4.55 -5.64
CA ASP A 65 -11.06 3.16 -5.24
C ASP A 65 -12.13 2.43 -6.06
N ARG A 66 -12.33 2.81 -7.32
CA ARG A 66 -13.19 2.06 -8.25
C ARG A 66 -12.36 1.01 -8.94
N ARG A 67 -12.79 -0.25 -8.87
CA ARG A 67 -12.11 -1.35 -9.58
C ARG A 67 -12.07 -1.10 -11.09
N ILE A 68 -10.87 -1.10 -11.65
CA ILE A 68 -10.61 -0.94 -13.10
C ILE A 68 -10.03 -2.21 -13.76
N GLY A 69 -9.57 -3.18 -12.97
CA GLY A 69 -8.97 -4.41 -13.51
C GLY A 69 -8.32 -5.28 -12.45
N ALA A 70 -7.35 -6.07 -12.90
CA ALA A 70 -6.50 -6.91 -12.05
C ALA A 70 -5.14 -7.09 -12.74
N ASP A 71 -4.09 -7.21 -11.95
CA ASP A 71 -2.74 -7.55 -12.41
C ASP A 71 -2.02 -8.40 -11.35
N SER A 72 -0.90 -9.02 -11.70
CA SER A 72 -0.12 -9.78 -10.74
C SER A 72 0.49 -8.87 -9.68
N LYS A 73 0.67 -9.41 -8.49
CA LYS A 73 1.38 -8.75 -7.38
C LYS A 73 2.74 -8.25 -7.84
N LYS A 74 3.48 -9.04 -8.62
CA LYS A 74 4.73 -8.59 -9.27
C LYS A 74 4.56 -7.25 -9.98
N ASN A 75 3.60 -7.15 -10.90
CA ASN A 75 3.43 -5.96 -11.72
C ASN A 75 2.95 -4.75 -10.91
N CYS A 76 2.09 -4.99 -9.93
CA CYS A 76 1.59 -3.99 -8.98
C CYS A 76 2.70 -3.31 -8.17
N HIS A 77 3.75 -4.06 -7.81
CA HIS A 77 4.79 -3.57 -6.90
C HIS A 77 6.07 -3.11 -7.62
N LEU A 78 6.10 -3.12 -8.96
CA LEU A 78 7.24 -2.59 -9.71
C LEU A 78 7.14 -1.07 -9.83
N MET A 79 8.18 -0.35 -9.39
CA MET A 79 8.25 1.11 -9.51
C MET A 79 8.08 1.59 -10.95
N ALA A 80 8.54 0.81 -11.94
CA ALA A 80 8.36 1.13 -13.36
C ALA A 80 6.88 1.16 -13.82
N ASN A 81 5.98 0.48 -13.11
CA ASN A 81 4.55 0.49 -13.36
C ASN A 81 3.83 1.48 -12.45
N ILE A 82 4.22 1.55 -11.18
CA ILE A 82 3.74 2.55 -10.21
C ILE A 82 3.95 3.97 -10.74
N ASN A 83 5.14 4.27 -11.30
CA ASN A 83 5.44 5.57 -11.91
C ASN A 83 4.62 5.90 -13.16
N LYS A 84 3.87 4.92 -13.70
CA LYS A 84 2.89 5.10 -14.78
C LYS A 84 1.45 5.22 -14.26
N GLY A 85 1.26 5.26 -12.94
CA GLY A 85 -0.03 5.37 -12.27
C GLY A 85 -0.71 4.03 -11.96
N LEU A 86 0.00 2.90 -12.02
CA LEU A 86 -0.59 1.62 -11.59
C LEU A 86 -0.86 1.68 -10.07
N LEU A 87 -2.11 1.42 -9.69
CA LEU A 87 -2.63 1.55 -8.32
C LEU A 87 -3.48 0.32 -7.99
N HIS A 88 -3.28 -0.27 -6.82
CA HIS A 88 -4.03 -1.43 -6.36
C HIS A 88 -4.65 -1.23 -4.98
N ARG A 89 -5.66 -2.05 -4.68
CA ARG A 89 -6.31 -2.06 -3.36
C ARG A 89 -5.49 -2.88 -2.37
N ALA A 90 -5.39 -2.41 -1.14
CA ALA A 90 -4.69 -3.07 -0.04
C ALA A 90 -5.49 -3.00 1.28
N PHE A 91 -4.97 -3.64 2.32
CA PHE A 91 -5.45 -3.46 3.69
C PHE A 91 -4.29 -3.50 4.70
N SER A 92 -4.52 -2.84 5.83
CA SER A 92 -3.67 -2.87 7.02
C SER A 92 -4.51 -3.18 8.26
N VAL A 93 -4.17 -4.27 8.95
CA VAL A 93 -4.81 -4.71 10.19
C VAL A 93 -4.07 -4.18 11.42
N PHE A 94 -4.84 -3.71 12.38
CA PHE A 94 -4.42 -3.33 13.73
C PHE A 94 -5.15 -4.20 14.75
N LEU A 95 -4.46 -5.23 15.24
CA LEU A 95 -4.98 -6.13 16.26
C LEU A 95 -4.54 -5.67 17.64
N PHE A 96 -5.50 -5.34 18.48
CA PHE A 96 -5.27 -5.06 19.89
C PHE A 96 -5.70 -6.25 20.75
N ASN A 97 -4.88 -6.59 21.73
CA ASN A 97 -5.28 -7.55 22.76
C ASN A 97 -6.17 -6.89 23.83
N SER A 98 -6.62 -7.66 24.82
CA SER A 98 -7.47 -7.14 25.92
C SER A 98 -6.76 -6.12 26.83
N GLU A 99 -5.44 -5.99 26.72
CA GLU A 99 -4.64 -4.99 27.46
C GLU A 99 -4.41 -3.70 26.65
N ASN A 100 -5.08 -3.53 25.50
CA ASN A 100 -4.85 -2.43 24.56
C ASN A 100 -3.43 -2.36 24.00
N LYS A 101 -2.72 -3.48 23.96
CA LYS A 101 -1.42 -3.58 23.27
C LYS A 101 -1.65 -3.96 21.82
N LEU A 102 -1.01 -3.25 20.91
CA LEU A 102 -1.01 -3.51 19.47
C LEU A 102 -0.03 -4.66 19.17
N LEU A 103 -0.48 -5.66 18.42
CA LEU A 103 0.38 -6.69 17.86
C LEU A 103 1.13 -6.12 16.66
N LEU A 104 2.45 -6.09 16.74
CA LEU A 104 3.36 -5.76 15.64
C LEU A 104 4.01 -7.02 15.09
N GLN A 105 4.41 -6.95 13.83
CA GLN A 105 5.27 -7.97 13.22
C GLN A 105 6.54 -7.34 12.66
N GLN A 106 7.66 -8.04 12.78
CA GLN A 106 8.84 -7.82 11.98
C GLN A 106 8.77 -8.71 10.75
N ARG A 107 8.82 -8.11 9.57
CA ARG A 107 8.81 -8.82 8.29
C ARG A 107 10.03 -9.76 8.20
N SER A 108 9.85 -10.93 7.58
CA SER A 108 10.97 -11.82 7.27
C SER A 108 12.01 -11.13 6.38
N ASP A 109 13.24 -11.62 6.41
CA ASP A 109 14.29 -11.13 5.50
C ASP A 109 14.05 -11.63 4.05
N ASP A 110 13.16 -12.62 3.88
CA ASP A 110 12.78 -13.19 2.58
C ASP A 110 11.76 -12.34 1.81
N LYS A 111 11.07 -11.40 2.48
CA LYS A 111 10.08 -10.51 1.83
C LYS A 111 10.73 -9.72 0.69
N ILE A 112 10.07 -9.74 -0.48
CA ILE A 112 10.55 -9.00 -1.66
C ILE A 112 10.48 -7.48 -1.44
N THR A 113 9.38 -6.98 -0.87
CA THR A 113 9.27 -5.59 -0.43
C THR A 113 9.58 -5.50 1.05
N PHE A 114 10.40 -4.53 1.43
CA PHE A 114 10.62 -4.15 2.83
C PHE A 114 11.02 -5.33 3.75
N PRO A 115 12.09 -6.09 3.47
CA PRO A 115 12.54 -7.18 4.34
C PRO A 115 13.05 -6.67 5.71
N GLY A 116 12.81 -7.43 6.76
CA GLY A 116 13.37 -7.19 8.11
C GLY A 116 12.75 -6.05 8.93
N LEU A 117 11.74 -5.37 8.40
CA LEU A 117 11.19 -4.15 8.99
C LEU A 117 10.00 -4.42 9.91
N TRP A 118 9.89 -3.64 10.99
CA TRP A 118 8.75 -3.69 11.90
C TRP A 118 7.57 -2.92 11.32
N THR A 119 6.40 -3.55 11.28
CA THR A 119 5.15 -3.00 10.75
C THR A 119 3.96 -3.38 11.65
N ASN A 120 2.76 -2.88 11.34
CA ASN A 120 1.53 -3.24 12.06
C ASN A 120 1.20 -4.73 11.90
N THR A 121 0.09 -5.17 12.49
CA THR A 121 -0.21 -6.60 12.64
C THR A 121 -0.13 -7.39 11.34
N CYS A 122 -0.75 -6.91 10.26
CA CYS A 122 -0.73 -7.61 8.97
C CYS A 122 -1.13 -6.64 7.85
N CYS A 123 -0.33 -6.59 6.78
CA CYS A 123 -0.62 -5.81 5.57
C CYS A 123 -0.60 -6.71 4.34
N SER A 124 -1.64 -6.65 3.52
CA SER A 124 -1.67 -7.41 2.28
C SER A 124 -2.77 -6.90 1.34
N HIS A 125 -3.16 -7.74 0.38
CA HIS A 125 -4.05 -7.38 -0.71
C HIS A 125 -5.30 -8.28 -0.70
N PRO A 126 -6.50 -7.71 -0.89
CA PRO A 126 -7.62 -8.49 -1.36
C PRO A 126 -7.33 -9.00 -2.78
N LEU A 127 -7.55 -10.29 -2.99
CA LEU A 127 -7.33 -10.95 -4.27
C LEU A 127 -8.48 -10.66 -5.23
N ASN A 128 -8.18 -10.64 -6.53
CA ASN A 128 -9.18 -10.59 -7.59
C ASN A 128 -9.93 -11.93 -7.73
N THR A 129 -10.69 -12.30 -6.70
CA THR A 129 -11.54 -13.50 -6.62
C THR A 129 -12.98 -13.11 -6.27
N PRO A 130 -14.01 -13.91 -6.64
CA PRO A 130 -15.41 -13.57 -6.35
C PRO A 130 -15.73 -13.33 -4.86
N LEU A 131 -14.95 -13.88 -3.93
CA LEU A 131 -15.18 -13.72 -2.49
C LEU A 131 -14.59 -12.42 -1.93
N GLU A 132 -13.41 -12.04 -2.43
CA GLU A 132 -12.65 -10.86 -1.97
C GLU A 132 -12.94 -9.59 -2.80
N LEU A 133 -13.63 -9.74 -3.94
CA LEU A 133 -14.14 -8.62 -4.76
C LEU A 133 -15.43 -7.98 -4.22
N LYS A 134 -16.06 -8.56 -3.19
CA LYS A 134 -17.31 -8.03 -2.64
C LYS A 134 -17.05 -6.77 -1.82
N GLU A 135 -17.68 -5.66 -2.20
CA GLU A 135 -17.44 -4.34 -1.59
C GLU A 135 -18.44 -3.98 -0.49
N ASP A 136 -19.61 -4.64 -0.44
CA ASP A 136 -20.63 -4.41 0.59
C ASP A 136 -20.03 -4.58 1.99
N ASP A 137 -20.15 -3.55 2.82
CA ASP A 137 -19.64 -3.54 4.20
C ASP A 137 -18.16 -4.00 4.29
N GLN A 138 -17.37 -3.67 3.25
CA GLN A 138 -15.96 -4.01 3.11
C GLN A 138 -15.65 -5.52 3.28
N ILE A 139 -16.64 -6.39 3.04
CA ILE A 139 -16.55 -7.81 3.40
C ILE A 139 -15.43 -8.54 2.63
N GLY A 140 -15.15 -8.15 1.40
CA GLY A 140 -14.07 -8.74 0.61
C GLY A 140 -12.70 -8.48 1.22
N VAL A 141 -12.47 -7.26 1.70
CA VAL A 141 -11.23 -6.87 2.38
C VAL A 141 -11.12 -7.54 3.76
N ARG A 142 -12.21 -7.61 4.52
CA ARG A 142 -12.23 -8.34 5.81
C ARG A 142 -11.90 -9.84 5.66
N ARG A 143 -12.37 -10.48 4.58
CA ARG A 143 -11.99 -11.87 4.25
C ARG A 143 -10.51 -12.00 3.93
N ALA A 144 -9.96 -11.06 3.15
CA ALA A 144 -8.53 -11.03 2.83
C ALA A 144 -7.67 -10.86 4.10
N ALA A 145 -8.08 -9.97 5.00
CA ALA A 145 -7.45 -9.77 6.30
C ALA A 145 -7.46 -11.04 7.15
N GLN A 146 -8.62 -11.68 7.32
CA GLN A 146 -8.73 -12.95 8.05
C GLN A 146 -7.84 -14.05 7.45
N ARG A 147 -7.84 -14.18 6.11
CA ARG A 147 -6.98 -15.12 5.38
C ARG A 147 -5.49 -14.87 5.66
N LYS A 148 -5.05 -13.62 5.63
CA LYS A 148 -3.63 -13.29 5.80
C LYS A 148 -3.16 -13.30 7.24
N LEU A 149 -4.01 -12.96 8.21
CA LEU A 149 -3.73 -13.20 9.63
C LEU A 149 -3.47 -14.68 9.91
N ASN A 150 -4.25 -15.58 9.29
CA ASN A 150 -3.99 -17.01 9.41
C ASN A 150 -2.69 -17.43 8.70
N HIS A 151 -2.45 -16.94 7.48
CA HIS A 151 -1.28 -17.33 6.71
C HIS A 151 0.05 -16.80 7.29
N GLU A 152 0.10 -15.55 7.77
CA GLU A 152 1.32 -14.92 8.29
C GLU A 152 1.56 -15.24 9.77
N LEU A 153 0.51 -15.20 10.58
CA LEU A 153 0.60 -15.26 12.05
C LEU A 153 0.00 -16.54 12.65
N GLY A 154 -0.57 -17.43 11.84
CA GLY A 154 -1.21 -18.67 12.31
C GLY A 154 -2.53 -18.46 13.06
N ILE A 155 -3.09 -17.25 13.03
CA ILE A 155 -4.30 -16.94 13.80
C ILE A 155 -5.50 -17.68 13.18
N ASN A 156 -6.10 -18.61 13.93
CA ASN A 156 -7.30 -19.33 13.51
C ASN A 156 -8.50 -18.39 13.27
N TYR A 157 -9.33 -18.70 12.27
CA TYR A 157 -10.45 -17.84 11.85
C TYR A 157 -11.48 -17.60 12.95
N GLU A 158 -11.66 -18.57 13.86
CA GLU A 158 -12.58 -18.48 15.00
C GLU A 158 -12.16 -17.41 16.01
N GLN A 159 -10.86 -17.09 16.10
CA GLN A 159 -10.34 -16.06 16.99
C GLN A 159 -10.53 -14.65 16.43
N VAL A 160 -10.72 -14.53 15.11
CA VAL A 160 -10.92 -13.28 14.39
C VAL A 160 -12.14 -13.33 13.45
N PRO A 161 -13.37 -13.45 13.99
CA PRO A 161 -14.58 -13.45 13.17
C PRO A 161 -14.70 -12.20 12.30
N LEU A 162 -15.23 -12.35 11.08
CA LEU A 162 -15.33 -11.25 10.12
C LEU A 162 -16.11 -10.03 10.66
N ASP A 163 -17.12 -10.26 11.49
CA ASP A 163 -17.95 -9.19 12.07
C ASP A 163 -17.24 -8.40 13.19
N ASN A 164 -16.08 -8.88 13.67
CA ASN A 164 -15.29 -8.18 14.68
C ASN A 164 -14.27 -7.21 14.07
N PHE A 165 -14.12 -7.18 12.76
CA PHE A 165 -13.27 -6.18 12.10
C PHE A 165 -14.05 -4.88 11.93
N SER A 166 -13.55 -3.82 12.56
CA SER A 166 -14.01 -2.45 12.37
C SER A 166 -13.23 -1.81 11.23
N PHE A 167 -13.92 -1.42 10.16
CA PHE A 167 -13.34 -0.59 9.10
C PHE A 167 -13.29 0.87 9.55
N LEU A 168 -12.09 1.46 9.56
CA LEU A 168 -11.86 2.82 10.05
C LEU A 168 -11.96 3.85 8.93
N THR A 169 -11.08 3.73 7.93
CA THR A 169 -10.97 4.66 6.81
C THR A 169 -10.11 4.05 5.70
N ARG A 170 -9.91 4.80 4.61
CA ARG A 170 -8.94 4.48 3.56
C ARG A 170 -7.85 5.53 3.49
N ILE A 171 -6.63 5.07 3.24
CA ILE A 171 -5.45 5.90 3.02
C ILE A 171 -4.90 5.55 1.64
N HIS A 172 -4.74 6.54 0.77
CA HIS A 172 -4.01 6.36 -0.49
C HIS A 172 -2.59 6.91 -0.34
N TYR A 173 -1.59 6.07 -0.58
CA TYR A 173 -0.18 6.41 -0.43
C TYR A 173 0.69 5.75 -1.52
N LEU A 174 1.92 6.25 -1.67
CA LEU A 174 2.96 5.68 -2.54
C LEU A 174 4.26 5.62 -1.73
N ALA A 175 4.90 4.46 -1.71
CA ALA A 175 6.12 4.21 -0.93
C ALA A 175 7.12 3.35 -1.72
N PRO A 176 8.25 3.90 -2.18
CA PRO A 176 9.33 3.08 -2.75
C PRO A 176 9.93 2.14 -1.69
N SER A 177 10.15 0.88 -2.04
CA SER A 177 10.82 -0.13 -1.21
C SER A 177 12.31 -0.21 -1.48
N ASP A 178 12.68 -0.15 -2.75
CA ASP A 178 14.05 0.03 -3.22
C ASP A 178 13.96 0.69 -4.61
N GLY A 179 15.06 0.72 -5.37
CA GLY A 179 15.03 1.29 -6.73
C GLY A 179 14.12 0.55 -7.72
N ILE A 180 13.69 -0.68 -7.42
CA ILE A 180 12.94 -1.59 -8.30
C ILE A 180 11.50 -1.76 -7.79
N TRP A 181 11.32 -1.98 -6.50
CA TRP A 181 10.07 -2.34 -5.86
C TRP A 181 9.49 -1.19 -5.04
N GLY A 182 8.18 -1.19 -4.86
CA GLY A 182 7.48 -0.24 -3.99
C GLY A 182 5.99 -0.56 -3.89
N GLU A 183 5.27 0.33 -3.22
CA GLU A 183 3.84 0.28 -3.00
C GLU A 183 3.17 1.52 -3.59
N HIS A 184 1.98 1.34 -4.12
CA HIS A 184 1.07 2.43 -4.49
C HIS A 184 -0.35 1.92 -4.33
N GLU A 185 -0.98 2.32 -3.23
CA GLU A 185 -2.12 1.59 -2.70
C GLU A 185 -3.26 2.52 -2.31
N VAL A 186 -4.50 2.03 -2.48
CA VAL A 186 -5.62 2.46 -1.64
C VAL A 186 -5.78 1.44 -0.52
N ASP A 187 -5.33 1.82 0.67
CA ASP A 187 -5.21 0.96 1.82
C ASP A 187 -6.40 1.10 2.78
N TYR A 188 -7.02 -0.03 3.10
CA TYR A 188 -8.13 -0.12 4.04
C TYR A 188 -7.60 -0.34 5.47
N VAL A 189 -7.87 0.62 6.35
CA VAL A 189 -7.49 0.52 7.76
C VAL A 189 -8.53 -0.30 8.51
N LEU A 190 -8.14 -1.49 8.98
CA LEU A 190 -8.98 -2.43 9.72
C LEU A 190 -8.49 -2.56 11.16
N ILE A 191 -9.41 -2.39 12.12
CA ILE A 191 -9.13 -2.56 13.55
C ILE A 191 -9.83 -3.85 14.01
N ILE A 192 -9.17 -4.64 14.85
CA ILE A 192 -9.78 -5.78 15.52
C ILE A 192 -9.26 -5.91 16.96
N ARG A 193 -10.13 -6.37 17.86
CA ARG A 193 -9.79 -6.65 19.25
C ARG A 193 -9.95 -8.13 19.53
N ALA A 194 -8.86 -8.81 19.80
CA ALA A 194 -8.85 -10.23 20.09
C ALA A 194 -7.59 -10.62 20.88
N ASN A 195 -7.74 -11.55 21.81
CA ASN A 195 -6.60 -12.31 22.32
C ASN A 195 -6.44 -13.51 21.39
N VAL A 196 -5.24 -13.67 20.83
CA VAL A 196 -4.98 -14.66 19.79
C VAL A 196 -3.76 -15.50 20.11
N ASP A 197 -3.85 -16.79 19.77
CA ASP A 197 -2.70 -17.68 19.68
C ASP A 197 -1.96 -17.44 18.35
N LEU A 198 -0.63 -17.56 18.39
CA LEU A 198 0.25 -17.30 17.24
C LEU A 198 1.03 -18.57 16.85
N GLU A 199 0.97 -18.92 15.57
CA GLU A 199 1.81 -19.94 14.93
C GLU A 199 2.45 -19.29 13.70
N VAL A 200 3.52 -18.53 13.94
CA VAL A 200 4.11 -17.62 12.96
C VAL A 200 4.69 -18.39 11.77
N ASN A 201 4.41 -17.92 10.56
CA ASN A 201 5.08 -18.38 9.34
C ASN A 201 6.40 -17.62 9.17
N GLU A 202 7.52 -18.29 9.41
CA GLU A 202 8.87 -17.70 9.37
C GLU A 202 9.25 -17.13 7.99
N ASN A 203 8.64 -17.63 6.90
CA ASN A 203 8.85 -17.08 5.55
C ASN A 203 8.19 -15.70 5.39
N GLU A 204 7.19 -15.36 6.22
CA GLU A 204 6.49 -14.08 6.17
C GLU A 204 6.95 -13.13 7.31
N VAL A 205 7.23 -13.68 8.49
CA VAL A 205 7.42 -12.91 9.73
C VAL A 205 8.61 -13.43 10.53
N LYS A 206 9.53 -12.53 10.86
CA LYS A 206 10.76 -12.78 11.64
C LYS A 206 10.54 -12.73 13.15
N ALA A 207 9.68 -11.80 13.60
CA ALA A 207 9.41 -11.58 15.02
C ALA A 207 8.03 -10.95 15.21
N VAL A 208 7.48 -11.07 16.42
CA VAL A 208 6.22 -10.44 16.82
C VAL A 208 6.35 -9.81 18.20
N GLU A 209 5.63 -8.73 18.44
CA GLU A 209 5.66 -8.05 19.73
C GLU A 209 4.34 -7.34 20.03
N TYR A 210 3.87 -7.41 21.28
CA TYR A 210 2.74 -6.62 21.76
C TYR A 210 3.25 -5.38 22.48
N LEU A 211 2.97 -4.19 21.92
CA LEU A 211 3.35 -2.91 22.53
C LEU A 211 2.14 -2.08 22.91
N SER A 212 2.21 -1.41 24.07
CA SER A 212 1.25 -0.35 24.39
C SER A 212 1.48 0.84 23.45
N LEU A 213 0.48 1.71 23.26
CA LEU A 213 0.69 2.93 22.47
C LEU A 213 1.79 3.82 23.05
N GLU A 214 1.96 3.83 24.37
CA GLU A 214 3.01 4.59 25.02
C GLU A 214 4.41 4.04 24.69
N ASP A 215 4.57 2.71 24.72
CA ASP A 215 5.84 2.07 24.39
C ASP A 215 6.14 2.18 22.90
N LEU A 216 5.10 2.12 22.06
CA LEU A 216 5.20 2.39 20.62
C LEU A 216 5.72 3.81 20.35
N ARG A 217 5.13 4.84 20.99
CA ARG A 217 5.60 6.22 20.92
C ARG A 217 7.07 6.35 21.32
N LYS A 218 7.47 5.73 22.43
CA LYS A 218 8.87 5.76 22.91
C LYS A 218 9.82 5.14 21.89
N ARG A 219 9.46 3.98 21.34
CA ARG A 219 10.28 3.26 20.36
C ARG A 219 10.57 4.10 19.11
N PHE A 220 9.56 4.77 18.57
CA PHE A 220 9.71 5.54 17.33
C PHE A 220 10.23 6.97 17.55
N ASN A 221 10.12 7.53 18.77
CA ASN A 221 10.73 8.81 19.11
C ASN A 221 12.25 8.74 19.40
N ASN A 222 12.79 7.54 19.66
CA ASN A 222 14.22 7.29 19.92
C ASN A 222 14.82 6.25 18.94
N PRO A 223 14.96 6.55 17.64
CA PRO A 223 15.45 5.58 16.65
C PRO A 223 16.86 5.05 16.95
N GLY A 224 17.69 5.79 17.69
CA GLY A 224 19.05 5.36 18.07
C GLY A 224 19.12 4.25 19.15
N GLU A 225 18.03 3.99 19.89
CA GLU A 225 17.98 2.90 20.87
C GLU A 225 17.50 1.57 20.25
N MET A 226 16.88 1.61 19.05
CA MET A 226 16.43 0.42 18.31
C MET A 226 17.59 -0.55 18.02
N CYS A 227 18.79 -0.06 17.73
CA CYS A 227 19.96 -0.92 17.49
C CYS A 227 20.54 -1.55 18.76
N LYS A 228 20.26 -1.01 19.95
CA LYS A 228 20.82 -1.51 21.23
C LYS A 228 19.95 -2.57 21.90
N GLU A 229 18.62 -2.42 21.88
CA GLU A 229 17.75 -3.48 22.43
C GLU A 229 17.81 -4.77 21.60
N LEU A 230 18.13 -4.67 20.31
CA LEU A 230 18.35 -5.82 19.43
C LEU A 230 19.67 -6.57 19.72
N SER A 231 20.67 -5.92 20.34
CA SER A 231 21.91 -6.60 20.76
C SER A 231 21.78 -7.28 22.12
N ASP A 232 20.83 -6.85 22.96
CA ASP A 232 20.77 -7.23 24.38
C ASP A 232 19.83 -8.43 24.64
N LYS A 233 19.00 -8.83 23.67
CA LYS A 233 18.23 -10.10 23.72
C LYS A 233 19.01 -11.21 23.00
N GLU A 234 19.97 -11.79 23.73
CA GLU A 234 20.89 -12.85 23.31
C GLU A 234 20.21 -14.03 22.58
N LEU A 235 20.58 -14.21 21.31
CA LEU A 235 20.55 -15.50 20.64
C LEU A 235 21.78 -16.29 21.11
N PHE A 236 21.55 -17.51 21.57
CA PHE A 236 22.53 -18.48 22.05
C PHE A 236 23.84 -18.56 21.24
N GLY A 237 24.98 -18.56 21.95
CA GLY A 237 26.18 -19.33 21.57
C GLY A 237 27.24 -18.65 20.69
N SER A 238 28.22 -18.03 21.35
CA SER A 238 29.62 -17.81 20.95
C SER A 238 30.13 -18.40 19.61
N ASN A 239 30.75 -17.58 18.73
CA ASN A 239 32.20 -17.30 18.75
C ASN A 239 32.69 -16.42 17.57
N GLU A 240 33.58 -15.47 17.94
CA GLU A 240 34.77 -14.94 17.25
C GLU A 240 34.71 -14.23 15.87
N ASN A 241 35.03 -12.92 15.96
CA ASN A 241 36.02 -12.15 15.21
C ASN A 241 36.14 -12.31 13.67
N SER A 242 35.85 -11.23 12.94
CA SER A 242 36.83 -10.64 12.03
C SER A 242 36.48 -9.20 11.64
N ASP A 243 37.39 -8.32 12.04
CA ASP A 243 37.79 -7.02 11.49
C ASP A 243 37.53 -6.88 9.98
N PHE A 244 36.85 -5.82 9.52
CA PHE A 244 37.12 -5.22 8.21
C PHE A 244 36.63 -3.76 8.11
N SER A 245 37.53 -2.94 7.60
CA SER A 245 37.54 -1.49 7.50
C SER A 245 36.49 -0.89 6.57
N GLU A 246 35.95 0.27 6.98
CA GLU A 246 35.16 1.20 6.17
C GLU A 246 35.95 1.78 4.99
N SER A 247 35.30 1.88 3.82
CA SER A 247 35.68 2.82 2.77
C SER A 247 34.42 3.32 2.06
N GLU A 248 34.13 4.61 2.20
CA GLU A 248 33.10 5.32 1.44
C GLU A 248 33.47 5.47 -0.04
N PRO A 249 32.47 5.60 -0.94
CA PRO A 249 32.67 6.26 -2.22
C PRO A 249 31.93 7.61 -2.33
N GLU A 250 32.69 8.59 -2.82
CA GLU A 250 32.30 9.94 -3.19
C GLU A 250 31.16 9.97 -4.23
N PHE A 251 30.14 10.80 -3.99
CA PHE A 251 29.09 11.12 -4.97
C PHE A 251 29.45 12.36 -5.80
N LEU A 252 29.36 12.21 -7.12
CA LEU A 252 29.57 13.22 -8.13
C LEU A 252 28.31 14.07 -8.33
N ASP A 253 28.41 15.36 -8.05
CA ASP A 253 27.38 16.39 -8.25
C ASP A 253 27.11 16.63 -9.74
N THR A 254 25.85 16.48 -10.17
CA THR A 254 25.37 17.05 -11.44
C THR A 254 24.01 17.71 -11.21
N SER A 255 24.06 19.04 -11.09
CA SER A 255 22.90 19.91 -11.09
C SER A 255 22.24 19.96 -12.47
N ILE A 256 20.93 19.65 -12.51
CA ILE A 256 20.07 19.98 -13.65
C ILE A 256 18.91 20.82 -13.12
N SER A 257 18.86 22.07 -13.55
CA SER A 257 17.77 23.02 -13.32
C SER A 257 16.52 22.61 -14.09
N ASN A 258 15.37 22.61 -13.43
CA ASN A 258 14.07 22.51 -14.10
C ASN A 258 13.15 23.65 -13.66
N ASP A 259 13.17 24.72 -14.45
CA ASP A 259 12.05 25.64 -14.60
C ASP A 259 10.98 24.95 -15.46
N THR A 260 9.84 24.57 -14.88
CA THR A 260 8.58 24.54 -15.65
C THR A 260 7.41 24.89 -14.73
N ASN A 261 6.91 26.11 -14.93
CA ASN A 261 5.65 26.59 -14.40
C ASN A 261 4.54 25.99 -15.28
N SER A 262 3.84 24.96 -14.78
CA SER A 262 2.75 24.28 -15.47
C SER A 262 1.45 24.53 -14.72
N LEU A 263 0.57 25.31 -15.34
CA LEU A 263 -0.81 25.59 -14.90
C LEU A 263 -1.56 24.28 -14.63
N PHE A 264 -1.76 23.97 -13.34
CA PHE A 264 -2.64 22.89 -12.91
C PHE A 264 -4.09 23.27 -13.22
N VAL A 265 -4.71 22.53 -14.14
CA VAL A 265 -6.16 22.53 -14.32
C VAL A 265 -6.73 21.52 -13.35
N GLU A 266 -7.52 21.97 -12.38
CA GLU A 266 -8.14 21.07 -11.40
C GLU A 266 -9.06 20.04 -12.10
N PRO A 267 -8.92 18.74 -11.78
CA PRO A 267 -9.83 17.72 -12.29
C PRO A 267 -11.23 17.88 -11.69
N PRO A 268 -12.28 17.39 -12.38
CA PRO A 268 -13.66 17.53 -11.93
C PRO A 268 -13.87 16.87 -10.57
N GLN A 269 -14.63 17.54 -9.69
CA GLN A 269 -14.81 17.12 -8.30
C GLN A 269 -15.49 15.75 -8.19
N SER A 270 -14.78 14.83 -7.53
CA SER A 270 -15.23 13.49 -7.18
C SER A 270 -16.32 13.53 -6.11
N PRO A 271 -17.28 12.58 -6.08
CA PRO A 271 -18.18 12.41 -4.94
C PRO A 271 -17.45 12.03 -3.64
N PHE A 272 -16.19 11.57 -3.73
CA PHE A 272 -15.36 11.29 -2.56
C PHE A 272 -14.56 12.54 -2.19
N HIS A 273 -14.85 13.09 -1.01
CA HIS A 273 -14.07 14.19 -0.46
C HIS A 273 -12.73 13.61 0.00
N ARG A 274 -11.68 13.98 -0.72
CA ARG A 274 -10.29 13.59 -0.46
C ARG A 274 -9.54 14.80 0.06
N THR A 275 -8.63 14.61 0.99
CA THR A 275 -7.64 15.64 1.35
C THR A 275 -6.25 15.09 1.17
N THR A 276 -5.48 15.86 0.41
CA THR A 276 -4.04 15.75 0.27
C THR A 276 -3.40 16.57 1.39
N PHE A 277 -2.29 16.08 1.93
CA PHE A 277 -1.51 16.79 2.94
C PHE A 277 -0.27 17.38 2.27
N GLN A 278 0.02 18.67 2.49
CA GLN A 278 1.15 19.33 1.82
C GLN A 278 2.49 18.80 2.36
N GLU A 279 2.46 18.35 3.60
CA GLU A 279 3.58 17.82 4.37
C GLU A 279 4.03 16.45 3.84
N ILE A 280 3.12 15.68 3.25
CA ILE A 280 3.39 14.34 2.72
C ILE A 280 2.83 14.22 1.30
N PRO A 281 3.64 14.51 0.27
CA PRO A 281 3.23 14.41 -1.12
C PRO A 281 2.74 13.00 -1.46
N GLY A 282 1.51 12.90 -1.96
CA GLY A 282 0.90 11.62 -2.39
C GLY A 282 0.06 10.91 -1.33
N LEU A 283 0.05 11.40 -0.08
CA LEU A 283 -0.87 10.90 0.95
C LEU A 283 -2.26 11.52 0.78
N VAL A 284 -3.28 10.67 0.72
CA VAL A 284 -4.68 11.08 0.59
C VAL A 284 -5.56 10.34 1.59
N LEU A 285 -6.29 11.09 2.41
CA LEU A 285 -7.31 10.55 3.32
C LEU A 285 -8.71 10.69 2.72
N TYR A 286 -9.51 9.64 2.84
CA TYR A 286 -10.92 9.66 2.46
C TYR A 286 -11.79 10.18 3.60
N LYS A 287 -12.24 11.43 3.49
CA LYS A 287 -12.90 12.17 4.58
C LYS A 287 -14.24 11.60 5.03
N GLN A 288 -14.93 10.84 4.19
CA GLN A 288 -16.31 10.44 4.49
C GLN A 288 -16.46 9.42 5.63
N PHE A 289 -15.36 8.82 6.11
CA PHE A 289 -15.42 7.71 7.07
C PHE A 289 -15.18 8.14 8.52
N LEU A 290 -14.56 9.30 8.73
CA LEU A 290 -14.23 9.81 10.06
C LEU A 290 -14.84 11.21 10.23
N PRO A 291 -15.32 11.60 11.43
CA PRO A 291 -15.56 13.00 11.77
C PRO A 291 -14.28 13.84 11.58
N GLN A 292 -14.43 15.14 11.28
CA GLN A 292 -13.28 16.01 10.98
C GLN A 292 -12.22 15.98 12.10
N GLU A 293 -12.63 16.01 13.37
CA GLU A 293 -11.72 15.91 14.53
C GLU A 293 -10.87 14.62 14.50
N GLN A 294 -11.48 13.48 14.18
CA GLN A 294 -10.76 12.20 14.07
C GLN A 294 -9.87 12.13 12.83
N GLN A 295 -10.24 12.82 11.74
CA GLN A 295 -9.36 12.96 10.58
C GLN A 295 -8.12 13.76 10.95
N ASP A 296 -8.30 14.91 11.61
CA ASP A 296 -7.22 15.82 11.99
C ASP A 296 -6.27 15.11 12.97
N GLU A 297 -6.78 14.43 14.00
CA GLU A 297 -5.96 13.63 14.91
C GLU A 297 -5.17 12.53 14.19
N LEU A 298 -5.79 11.81 13.25
CA LEU A 298 -5.11 10.76 12.48
C LEU A 298 -3.99 11.33 11.62
N VAL A 299 -4.23 12.46 10.99
CA VAL A 299 -3.24 13.14 10.13
C VAL A 299 -2.09 13.68 10.97
N ASP A 300 -2.40 14.36 12.07
CA ASP A 300 -1.39 14.88 12.99
C ASP A 300 -0.51 13.74 13.52
N GLY A 301 -1.10 12.58 13.85
CA GLY A 301 -0.35 11.39 14.26
C GLY A 301 0.56 10.82 13.16
N ILE A 302 0.10 10.79 11.90
CA ILE A 302 0.90 10.37 10.74
C ILE A 302 2.09 11.33 10.53
N ILE A 303 1.85 12.65 10.60
CA ILE A 303 2.88 13.68 10.43
C ILE A 303 3.89 13.64 11.58
N ALA A 304 3.42 13.57 12.84
CA ALA A 304 4.26 13.52 14.02
C ALA A 304 5.18 12.29 14.03
N ALA A 305 4.70 11.17 13.52
CA ALA A 305 5.49 9.95 13.35
C ALA A 305 6.44 9.99 12.14
N ASN A 306 6.53 11.12 11.42
CA ASN A 306 7.31 11.32 10.20
C ASN A 306 7.00 10.28 9.12
N TYR A 307 5.74 9.86 9.00
CA TYR A 307 5.39 8.84 8.02
C TYR A 307 5.56 9.32 6.60
N PHE A 308 6.02 8.39 5.78
CA PHE A 308 6.29 8.58 4.38
C PHE A 308 7.35 9.65 4.04
N ASN A 309 8.15 10.07 5.02
CA ASN A 309 9.19 11.08 4.84
C ASN A 309 10.50 10.49 4.27
N THR A 310 10.94 9.34 4.80
CA THR A 310 12.06 8.52 4.33
C THR A 310 11.61 7.09 3.98
N GLN A 311 12.42 6.36 3.21
CA GLN A 311 12.16 4.94 2.89
C GLN A 311 11.91 4.11 4.14
N GLU A 312 12.68 4.33 5.21
CA GLU A 312 12.55 3.65 6.51
C GLU A 312 11.25 4.02 7.23
N SER A 313 10.77 5.25 7.06
CA SER A 313 9.51 5.73 7.66
C SER A 313 8.25 5.40 6.85
N ASN A 314 8.40 5.05 5.57
CA ASN A 314 7.30 4.63 4.68
C ASN A 314 6.71 3.25 5.05
N GLN A 315 7.44 2.49 5.87
CA GLN A 315 7.34 1.03 5.97
C GLN A 315 6.49 0.53 7.14
N ALA A 316 6.08 1.44 7.98
CA ALA A 316 5.44 1.12 9.23
C ALA A 316 4.25 2.05 9.35
N MET A 317 3.09 1.60 8.89
CA MET A 317 1.85 1.99 9.56
C MET A 317 1.85 1.48 11.02
N CYS A 318 2.99 1.37 11.70
CA CYS A 318 3.13 1.18 13.14
C CYS A 318 2.72 2.47 13.85
N PHE A 319 1.52 3.01 13.57
CA PHE A 319 1.01 4.31 14.00
C PHE A 319 1.55 4.70 15.39
N GLY A 320 2.72 5.34 15.38
CA GLY A 320 3.55 5.51 16.58
C GLY A 320 2.83 6.45 17.51
N ASP A 321 2.10 7.38 16.90
CA ASP A 321 1.12 8.23 17.53
C ASP A 321 -0.30 7.91 17.05
N LEU A 322 -0.74 6.64 17.15
CA LEU A 322 -2.15 6.28 16.94
C LEU A 322 -3.02 7.25 17.74
N PRO A 323 -4.00 7.90 17.08
CA PRO A 323 -5.02 8.64 17.80
C PRO A 323 -5.65 7.79 18.90
N PRO A 324 -5.77 8.30 20.13
CA PRO A 324 -6.38 7.55 21.24
C PRO A 324 -7.80 7.05 20.94
N PHE A 325 -8.51 7.69 20.00
CA PHE A 325 -9.84 7.24 19.61
C PHE A 325 -9.84 5.87 18.92
N ILE A 326 -8.73 5.45 18.28
CA ILE A 326 -8.63 4.13 17.63
C ILE A 326 -8.70 3.00 18.66
N ILE A 327 -8.28 3.25 19.91
CA ILE A 327 -8.49 2.28 21.00
C ILE A 327 -9.99 2.10 21.30
N LYS A 328 -10.83 3.09 21.03
CA LYS A 328 -12.26 3.05 21.36
C LYS A 328 -13.12 2.45 20.25
N VAL A 329 -12.52 2.21 19.08
CA VAL A 329 -13.09 1.45 17.95
C VAL A 329 -13.04 -0.04 18.27
#